data_AF-Q9TYZ0-F1
#
_entry.id   AF-Q9TYZ0-F1
#
_cell.length_a   1.000
_cell.length_b   1.000
_cell.length_c   1.000
_cell.angle_alpha   90.00
_cell.angle_beta   90.00
_cell.angle_gamma   90.00
#
_symmetry.space_group_name_H-M   'P 1'
#
loop_
_entity.id
_entity.type
_entity.pdbx_description
1 polymer ?
#
loop_
_entity_poly.entity_id
_entity_poly.type
_entity_poly.pdbx_seq_one_letter_code
_entity_poly.pdbx_strand_id
1 'polypeptide(L)'
;MMITFSVFCIALLSTTAAALNCSQIPDSYIYAGNVFWYPNNSSNYVTIPPNFNCNYIIKAPIASSQILHGYVELWNLLKGVNDYFIVTDTLGAKQTIKPRGGSYLTYDVFPGKEISIQVVTKSVNMGSQFNFKVSYSKVNVGPTTAMKTGGIMNFVNLENIRGSDPNFSNSLSVVGTEQISVSLATSRYQYPTDLLYNTFVIDGDFYNQASVHRLLPLQGGPPLQTIGNKVTIVTFVNETSTECAVVLNPKSEADGFDYLSSQASINGEINKISFAPLDQRQGLQVIALHNTQIIMDSLVLDTKTDFFCTAIVISGPPNNSSHLLLNLEKAQGLMPYTFNMSYFTVVGTECLFSFTITSPNNS
;
A
#
# COMPACT_ATOMS: atom_id res chain seq x y z
N MET A 1 57.20 -51.35 -37.41
CA MET A 1 55.74 -51.09 -37.37
C MET A 1 55.46 -50.30 -36.09
N MET A 2 55.20 -48.99 -36.23
CA MET A 2 54.75 -48.12 -35.13
C MET A 2 53.34 -48.55 -34.69
N ILE A 3 53.13 -48.76 -33.40
CA ILE A 3 51.81 -48.61 -32.78
C ILE A 3 52.04 -47.78 -31.51
N THR A 4 52.07 -46.47 -31.69
CA THR A 4 51.99 -45.48 -30.61
C THR A 4 50.57 -45.46 -30.08
N PHE A 5 50.35 -46.05 -28.90
CA PHE A 5 49.11 -45.89 -28.14
C PHE A 5 49.06 -44.47 -27.58
N SER A 6 48.41 -43.56 -28.31
CA SER A 6 47.92 -42.30 -27.75
C SER A 6 46.79 -42.63 -26.78
N VAL A 7 47.12 -42.71 -25.49
CA VAL A 7 46.13 -42.71 -24.42
C VAL A 7 45.40 -41.37 -24.49
N PHE A 8 44.19 -41.40 -25.02
CA PHE A 8 43.20 -40.34 -24.87
C PHE A 8 43.00 -40.12 -23.37
N CYS A 9 43.70 -39.14 -22.81
CA CYS A 9 43.27 -38.49 -21.58
C CYS A 9 41.93 -37.84 -21.90
N ILE A 10 40.86 -38.60 -21.72
CA ILE A 10 39.55 -38.04 -21.42
C ILE A 10 39.78 -37.24 -20.14
N ALA A 11 40.09 -35.96 -20.32
CA ALA A 11 39.83 -34.98 -19.31
C ALA A 11 38.35 -35.16 -18.98
N LEU A 12 38.09 -35.88 -17.89
CA LEU A 12 36.90 -35.66 -17.10
C LEU A 12 36.91 -34.15 -16.89
N LEU A 13 36.15 -33.45 -17.74
CA LEU A 13 35.38 -32.31 -17.34
C LEU A 13 34.57 -32.83 -16.16
N SER A 14 35.20 -32.85 -14.99
CA SER A 14 34.50 -32.60 -13.76
C SER A 14 33.84 -31.26 -14.02
N THR A 15 32.62 -31.32 -14.56
CA THR A 15 31.58 -30.38 -14.18
C THR A 15 31.67 -30.39 -12.68
N THR A 16 32.43 -29.43 -12.14
CA THR A 16 32.21 -28.97 -10.80
C THR A 16 30.74 -28.62 -10.84
N ALA A 17 29.90 -29.55 -10.37
CA ALA A 17 28.62 -29.22 -9.83
C ALA A 17 29.00 -28.26 -8.72
N ALA A 18 29.14 -26.98 -9.06
CA ALA A 18 29.29 -25.91 -8.11
C ALA A 18 28.03 -26.08 -7.27
N ALA A 19 28.20 -26.72 -6.12
CA ALA A 19 27.12 -26.91 -5.18
C ALA A 19 26.52 -25.52 -5.00
N LEU A 20 25.23 -25.40 -5.31
CA LEU A 20 24.51 -24.15 -5.21
C LEU A 20 24.82 -23.54 -3.85
N ASN A 21 25.62 -22.47 -3.84
CA ASN A 21 26.04 -21.85 -2.59
C ASN A 21 24.90 -20.98 -2.07
N CYS A 22 24.68 -21.01 -0.77
CA CYS A 22 23.74 -20.11 -0.08
C CYS A 22 24.36 -18.71 0.12
N SER A 23 25.03 -18.19 -0.91
CA SER A 23 25.65 -16.86 -0.88
C SER A 23 24.59 -15.78 -1.02
N GLN A 24 24.72 -14.72 -0.23
CA GLN A 24 23.85 -13.53 -0.30
C GLN A 24 24.32 -12.57 -1.41
N ILE A 25 23.48 -11.60 -1.79
CA ILE A 25 23.88 -10.47 -2.64
C ILE A 25 25.05 -9.76 -1.94
N PRO A 26 26.22 -9.62 -2.61
CA PRO A 26 27.30 -8.84 -2.06
C PRO A 26 26.90 -7.36 -1.99
N ASP A 27 27.30 -6.65 -0.93
CA ASP A 27 26.93 -5.25 -0.71
C ASP A 27 27.31 -4.32 -1.87
N SER A 28 28.37 -4.66 -2.63
CA SER A 28 28.78 -3.92 -3.83
C SER A 28 27.76 -3.96 -4.97
N TYR A 29 26.75 -4.83 -4.92
CA TYR A 29 25.65 -4.93 -5.87
C TYR A 29 24.35 -4.26 -5.35
N ILE A 30 24.37 -3.64 -4.17
CA ILE A 30 23.20 -3.00 -3.56
C ILE A 30 23.32 -1.48 -3.72
N TYR A 31 23.00 -0.99 -4.91
CA TYR A 31 22.98 0.43 -5.24
C TYR A 31 21.90 0.74 -6.29
N ALA A 32 21.44 1.98 -6.32
CA ALA A 32 20.38 2.40 -7.23
C ALA A 32 20.75 2.16 -8.70
N GLY A 33 19.81 1.59 -9.46
CA GLY A 33 19.97 1.25 -10.88
C GLY A 33 20.56 -0.14 -11.12
N ASN A 34 21.08 -0.82 -10.08
CA ASN A 34 21.60 -2.17 -10.26
C ASN A 34 20.49 -3.23 -10.36
N VAL A 35 20.77 -4.28 -11.12
CA VAL A 35 19.96 -5.49 -11.18
C VAL A 35 20.84 -6.69 -10.84
N PHE A 36 20.40 -7.52 -9.91
CA PHE A 36 21.09 -8.75 -9.52
C PHE A 36 20.20 -9.97 -9.75
N TRP A 37 20.76 -11.04 -10.31
CA TRP A 37 20.06 -12.31 -10.50
C TRP A 37 20.61 -13.38 -9.57
N TYR A 38 19.77 -14.02 -8.76
CA TYR A 38 20.21 -15.15 -7.95
C TYR A 38 20.16 -16.46 -8.74
N PRO A 39 21.08 -17.40 -8.45
CA PRO A 39 22.14 -17.34 -7.45
C PRO A 39 23.48 -16.80 -7.99
N ASN A 40 23.66 -16.75 -9.30
CA ASN A 40 24.98 -16.57 -9.94
C ASN A 40 25.11 -15.30 -10.80
N ASN A 41 24.27 -14.29 -10.57
CA ASN A 41 24.11 -13.12 -11.44
C ASN A 41 23.88 -13.49 -12.91
N SER A 42 23.06 -14.51 -13.13
CA SER A 42 22.69 -15.02 -14.45
C SER A 42 21.17 -15.19 -14.53
N SER A 43 20.58 -14.88 -15.68
CA SER A 43 19.16 -15.09 -15.95
C SER A 43 18.78 -16.58 -16.09
N ASN A 44 19.75 -17.49 -16.10
CA ASN A 44 19.50 -18.93 -16.23
C ASN A 44 18.87 -19.50 -14.96
N TYR A 45 17.87 -20.38 -15.13
CA TYR A 45 17.30 -21.14 -14.03
C TYR A 45 18.31 -22.13 -13.47
N VAL A 46 18.44 -22.18 -12.15
CA VAL A 46 19.39 -23.08 -11.48
C VAL A 46 18.66 -24.25 -10.85
N THR A 47 19.13 -25.46 -11.16
CA THR A 47 18.62 -26.69 -10.55
C THR A 47 19.05 -26.77 -9.10
N ILE A 48 18.06 -27.02 -8.22
CA ILE A 48 18.27 -27.09 -6.78
C ILE A 48 18.67 -28.54 -6.43
N PRO A 49 19.77 -28.75 -5.69
CA PRO A 49 20.15 -30.10 -5.25
C PRO A 49 19.10 -30.68 -4.28
N PRO A 50 19.08 -32.01 -4.07
CA PRO A 50 18.25 -32.61 -3.01
C PRO A 50 18.77 -32.22 -1.62
N ASN A 51 17.88 -32.26 -0.62
CA ASN A 51 18.15 -31.84 0.76
C ASN A 51 18.70 -30.41 0.89
N PHE A 52 18.29 -29.52 -0.02
CA PHE A 52 18.72 -28.13 0.00
C PHE A 52 17.85 -27.33 0.97
N ASN A 53 18.48 -26.45 1.73
CA ASN A 53 17.81 -25.48 2.58
C ASN A 53 18.67 -24.23 2.65
N CYS A 54 18.27 -23.19 1.93
CA CYS A 54 18.97 -21.92 1.93
C CYS A 54 17.98 -20.79 2.17
N ASN A 55 18.38 -19.81 2.97
CA ASN A 55 17.62 -18.59 3.18
C ASN A 55 18.37 -17.41 2.54
N TYR A 56 17.77 -16.82 1.51
CA TYR A 56 18.28 -15.62 0.86
C TYR A 56 17.63 -14.38 1.47
N ILE A 57 18.43 -13.45 1.94
CA ILE A 57 18.00 -12.17 2.51
C ILE A 57 18.26 -11.09 1.48
N ILE A 58 17.20 -10.38 1.08
CA ILE A 58 17.29 -9.24 0.18
C ILE A 58 16.96 -8.00 0.99
N LYS A 59 17.94 -7.11 1.13
CA LYS A 59 17.82 -5.86 1.90
C LYS A 59 17.75 -4.65 0.95
N ALA A 60 17.02 -3.62 1.36
CA ALA A 60 17.00 -2.30 0.71
C ALA A 60 17.46 -1.24 1.72
N PRO A 61 18.78 -0.99 1.86
CA PRO A 61 19.31 -0.18 2.95
C PRO A 61 19.00 1.31 2.78
N ILE A 62 18.98 2.02 3.91
CA ILE A 62 18.97 3.48 3.98
C ILE A 62 20.35 3.94 4.41
N ALA A 63 20.95 4.78 3.59
CA ALA A 63 22.19 5.48 3.89
C ALA A 63 21.96 6.99 3.80
N SER A 64 22.87 7.78 4.37
CA SER A 64 22.82 9.24 4.28
C SER A 64 22.80 9.75 2.83
N SER A 65 23.35 8.99 1.88
CA SER A 65 23.41 9.34 0.45
C SER A 65 22.26 8.79 -0.39
N GLN A 66 21.54 7.77 0.07
CA GLN A 66 20.50 7.09 -0.72
C GLN A 66 19.49 6.34 0.16
N ILE A 67 18.22 6.47 -0.20
CA ILE A 67 17.13 5.61 0.26
C ILE A 67 16.83 4.66 -0.90
N LEU A 68 16.99 3.36 -0.67
CA LEU A 68 16.80 2.35 -1.72
C LEU A 68 15.46 1.64 -1.55
N HIS A 69 14.83 1.36 -2.69
CA HIS A 69 13.73 0.41 -2.83
C HIS A 69 14.23 -0.78 -3.66
N GLY A 70 13.93 -2.00 -3.24
CA GLY A 70 14.22 -3.22 -3.99
C GLY A 70 12.94 -3.84 -4.54
N TYR A 71 12.94 -4.24 -5.81
CA TYR A 71 11.83 -4.98 -6.42
C TYR A 71 12.30 -6.38 -6.77
N VAL A 72 11.65 -7.40 -6.20
CA VAL A 72 12.02 -8.81 -6.36
C VAL A 72 11.02 -9.51 -7.27
N GLU A 73 11.51 -10.16 -8.32
CA GLU A 73 10.74 -11.03 -9.21
C GLU A 73 11.19 -12.48 -8.96
N LEU A 74 10.30 -13.34 -8.47
CA LEU A 74 10.57 -14.74 -8.13
C LEU A 74 9.89 -15.69 -9.13
N TRP A 75 10.68 -16.52 -9.81
CA TRP A 75 10.19 -17.59 -10.68
C TRP A 75 10.17 -18.92 -9.92
N ASN A 76 8.96 -19.45 -9.74
CA ASN A 76 8.73 -20.75 -9.14
C ASN A 76 8.67 -21.86 -10.19
N LEU A 77 9.76 -22.64 -10.26
CA LEU A 77 9.89 -23.80 -11.13
C LEU A 77 10.11 -25.08 -10.31
N LEU A 78 9.54 -25.13 -9.10
CA LEU A 78 9.57 -26.30 -8.24
C LEU A 78 8.76 -27.43 -8.88
N LYS A 79 9.30 -28.66 -8.84
CA LYS A 79 8.67 -29.87 -9.37
C LYS A 79 8.48 -30.94 -8.31
N GLY A 80 9.35 -31.00 -7.30
CA GLY A 80 9.25 -31.96 -6.22
C GLY A 80 8.06 -31.68 -5.31
N VAL A 81 7.23 -32.68 -5.07
CA VAL A 81 5.97 -32.57 -4.30
C VAL A 81 6.18 -31.99 -2.88
N ASN A 82 7.37 -32.20 -2.31
CA ASN A 82 7.74 -31.72 -0.98
C ASN A 82 8.69 -30.50 -0.99
N ASP A 83 8.97 -29.95 -2.16
CA ASP A 83 9.80 -28.75 -2.30
C ASP A 83 8.92 -27.51 -2.11
N TYR A 84 9.47 -26.45 -1.54
CA TYR A 84 8.73 -25.21 -1.33
C TYR A 84 9.65 -24.02 -1.12
N PHE A 85 9.11 -22.82 -1.34
CA PHE A 85 9.66 -21.59 -0.79
C PHE A 85 8.90 -21.19 0.47
N ILE A 86 9.59 -20.57 1.42
CA ILE A 86 8.97 -19.73 2.45
C ILE A 86 9.44 -18.31 2.19
N VAL A 87 8.51 -17.43 1.84
CA VAL A 87 8.77 -16.00 1.68
C VAL A 87 8.28 -15.28 2.92
N THR A 88 9.15 -14.49 3.55
CA THR A 88 8.78 -13.52 4.60
C THR A 88 8.89 -12.13 4.00
N ASP A 89 7.77 -11.46 3.75
CA ASP A 89 7.75 -10.16 3.06
C ASP A 89 8.35 -9.03 3.90
N THR A 90 8.42 -7.82 3.32
CA THR A 90 9.02 -6.64 3.96
C THR A 90 8.35 -6.20 5.27
N LEU A 91 7.14 -6.67 5.57
CA LEU A 91 6.40 -6.40 6.80
C LEU A 91 6.33 -7.62 7.74
N GLY A 92 7.01 -8.72 7.38
CA GLY A 92 7.10 -9.93 8.19
C GLY A 92 6.02 -10.98 7.91
N ALA A 93 5.13 -10.75 6.94
CA ALA A 93 4.10 -11.73 6.58
C ALA A 93 4.72 -12.94 5.87
N LYS A 94 4.34 -14.15 6.28
CA LYS A 94 4.91 -15.40 5.75
C LYS A 94 3.98 -16.09 4.77
N GLN A 95 4.53 -16.53 3.64
CA GLN A 95 3.84 -17.32 2.63
C GLN A 95 4.66 -18.55 2.26
N THR A 96 4.02 -19.72 2.22
CA THR A 96 4.63 -20.95 1.69
C THR A 96 4.20 -21.17 0.25
N ILE A 97 5.17 -21.21 -0.67
CA ILE A 97 4.93 -21.40 -2.11
C ILE A 97 5.31 -22.84 -2.47
N LYS A 98 4.35 -23.59 -2.98
CA LYS A 98 4.51 -25.01 -3.39
C LYS A 98 4.64 -25.13 -4.92
N PRO A 99 4.95 -26.31 -5.48
CA PRO A 99 5.06 -26.52 -6.93
C PRO A 99 3.82 -26.11 -7.73
N ARG A 100 2.62 -26.28 -7.15
CA ARG A 100 1.35 -25.86 -7.76
C ARG A 100 0.94 -24.42 -7.43
N GLY A 101 1.80 -23.67 -6.74
CA GLY A 101 1.57 -22.26 -6.43
C GLY A 101 1.76 -21.37 -7.66
N GLY A 102 1.74 -20.05 -7.46
CA GLY A 102 2.06 -19.09 -8.53
C GLY A 102 3.44 -19.39 -9.13
N SER A 103 3.54 -19.33 -10.46
CA SER A 103 4.80 -19.55 -11.20
C SER A 103 5.70 -18.30 -11.22
N TYR A 104 5.11 -17.14 -11.01
CA TYR A 104 5.77 -15.84 -10.98
C TYR A 104 5.15 -15.01 -9.87
N LEU A 105 5.99 -14.49 -8.97
CA LEU A 105 5.57 -13.67 -7.83
C LEU A 105 6.48 -12.46 -7.71
N THR A 106 5.93 -11.34 -7.23
CA THR A 106 6.65 -10.08 -7.10
C THR A 106 6.55 -9.54 -5.68
N TYR A 107 7.63 -8.94 -5.18
CA TYR A 107 7.68 -8.40 -3.83
C TYR A 107 8.47 -7.08 -3.80
N ASP A 108 7.93 -6.09 -3.09
CA ASP A 108 8.68 -4.89 -2.72
C ASP A 108 9.52 -5.16 -1.47
N VAL A 109 10.74 -4.62 -1.47
CA VAL A 109 11.63 -4.50 -0.31
C VAL A 109 11.61 -3.04 0.09
N PHE A 110 10.85 -2.76 1.15
CA PHE A 110 10.65 -1.40 1.62
C PHE A 110 11.99 -0.81 2.10
N PRO A 111 12.23 0.50 1.91
CA PRO A 111 13.46 1.12 2.38
C PRO A 111 13.71 0.92 3.87
N GLY A 112 14.91 0.46 4.22
CA GLY A 112 15.33 0.15 5.58
C GLY A 112 14.88 -1.23 6.07
N LYS A 113 14.27 -2.05 5.20
CA LYS A 113 13.77 -3.38 5.51
C LYS A 113 14.41 -4.46 4.63
N GLU A 114 13.99 -5.69 4.86
CA GLU A 114 14.41 -6.87 4.12
C GLU A 114 13.24 -7.84 3.88
N ILE A 115 13.40 -8.69 2.88
CA ILE A 115 12.59 -9.87 2.59
C ILE A 115 13.50 -11.10 2.68
N SER A 116 12.94 -12.22 3.13
CA SER A 116 13.64 -13.50 3.10
C SER A 116 12.97 -14.48 2.14
N ILE A 117 13.73 -15.14 1.28
CA ILE A 117 13.27 -16.26 0.44
C ILE A 117 14.02 -17.51 0.86
N GLN A 118 13.36 -18.38 1.61
CA GLN A 118 13.90 -19.68 1.99
C GLN A 118 13.52 -20.73 0.94
N VAL A 119 14.52 -21.32 0.29
CA VAL A 119 14.36 -22.41 -0.68
C VAL A 119 14.61 -23.74 0.01
N VAL A 120 13.60 -24.62 0.01
CA VAL A 120 13.68 -25.94 0.65
C VAL A 120 13.34 -27.05 -0.34
N THR A 121 14.26 -28.00 -0.51
CA THR A 121 14.01 -29.27 -1.21
C THR A 121 14.22 -30.45 -0.28
N LYS A 122 13.52 -31.56 -0.56
CA LYS A 122 13.70 -32.82 0.18
C LYS A 122 14.63 -33.78 -0.57
N SER A 123 14.64 -35.05 -0.19
CA SER A 123 15.67 -36.03 -0.57
C SER A 123 15.69 -36.41 -2.06
N VAL A 124 14.58 -36.29 -2.78
CA VAL A 124 14.51 -36.69 -4.19
C VAL A 124 14.78 -35.49 -5.09
N ASN A 125 15.80 -35.58 -5.95
CA ASN A 125 16.02 -34.59 -6.99
C ASN A 125 14.97 -34.75 -8.10
N MET A 126 13.99 -33.85 -8.12
CA MET A 126 12.92 -33.81 -9.12
C MET A 126 13.18 -32.78 -10.23
N GLY A 127 14.40 -32.24 -10.31
CA GLY A 127 14.75 -31.17 -11.24
C GLY A 127 14.02 -29.86 -10.93
N SER A 128 13.73 -29.60 -9.65
CA SER A 128 13.20 -28.32 -9.19
C SER A 128 14.22 -27.22 -9.47
N GLN A 129 13.75 -26.10 -9.99
CA GLN A 129 14.58 -24.95 -10.30
C GLN A 129 13.99 -23.68 -9.69
N PHE A 130 14.82 -22.67 -9.58
CA PHE A 130 14.38 -21.32 -9.23
C PHE A 130 15.31 -20.30 -9.86
N ASN A 131 14.80 -19.07 -9.92
CA ASN A 131 15.58 -17.87 -10.14
C ASN A 131 14.79 -16.74 -9.47
N PHE A 132 15.49 -15.74 -8.96
CA PHE A 132 14.85 -14.46 -8.69
C PHE A 132 15.78 -13.30 -9.03
N LYS A 133 15.17 -12.23 -9.51
CA LYS A 133 15.80 -10.99 -9.92
C LYS A 133 15.49 -9.93 -8.89
N VAL A 134 16.49 -9.14 -8.52
CA VAL A 134 16.33 -7.98 -7.65
C VAL A 134 16.73 -6.74 -8.42
N SER A 135 15.82 -5.78 -8.55
CA SER A 135 16.07 -4.48 -9.17
C SER A 135 16.08 -3.41 -8.09
N TYR A 136 17.18 -2.68 -7.95
CA TYR A 136 17.31 -1.61 -6.97
C TYR A 136 17.05 -0.25 -7.60
N SER A 137 16.25 0.57 -6.93
CA SER A 137 15.89 1.92 -7.37
C SER A 137 16.11 2.91 -6.24
N LYS A 138 16.45 4.16 -6.60
CA LYS A 138 16.54 5.25 -5.65
C LYS A 138 15.15 5.81 -5.40
N VAL A 139 14.78 5.98 -4.13
CA VAL A 139 13.53 6.66 -3.75
C VAL A 139 13.70 8.17 -3.90
N ASN A 140 12.85 8.78 -4.71
CA ASN A 140 12.70 10.23 -4.85
C ASN A 140 11.81 10.77 -3.71
N VAL A 141 12.43 11.20 -2.62
CA VAL A 141 11.72 11.74 -1.46
C VAL A 141 11.10 13.09 -1.81
N GLY A 142 9.79 13.19 -1.69
CA GLY A 142 9.06 14.43 -1.95
C GLY A 142 8.98 15.37 -0.75
N PRO A 143 8.12 16.40 -0.86
CA PRO A 143 8.08 17.47 0.12
C PRO A 143 7.53 17.00 1.47
N THR A 144 7.87 17.76 2.51
CA THR A 144 7.21 17.71 3.81
C THR A 144 6.34 18.95 3.98
N THR A 145 5.06 18.76 4.27
CA THR A 145 4.10 19.85 4.49
C THR A 145 3.52 19.79 5.90
N ALA A 146 3.22 20.94 6.50
CA ALA A 146 2.49 20.98 7.76
C ALA A 146 1.00 20.67 7.54
N MET A 147 0.35 20.06 8.52
CA MET A 147 -1.11 19.96 8.55
C MET A 147 -1.71 21.37 8.57
N LYS A 148 -2.70 21.58 7.72
CA LYS A 148 -3.54 22.77 7.68
C LYS A 148 -4.47 22.76 8.91
N THR A 149 -4.82 23.95 9.38
CA THR A 149 -5.73 24.18 10.51
C THR A 149 -6.97 24.95 10.05
N GLY A 150 -7.90 25.26 10.95
CA GLY A 150 -9.00 26.20 10.65
C GLY A 150 -10.12 25.64 9.77
N GLY A 151 -10.47 24.36 9.93
CA GLY A 151 -11.56 23.72 9.17
C GLY A 151 -11.17 23.29 7.75
N ILE A 152 -9.88 23.31 7.43
CA ILE A 152 -9.37 22.81 6.15
C ILE A 152 -9.02 21.32 6.28
N MET A 153 -9.58 20.49 5.41
CA MET A 153 -9.31 19.05 5.44
C MET A 153 -7.89 18.76 4.93
N ASN A 154 -7.18 17.88 5.65
CA ASN A 154 -5.85 17.43 5.26
C ASN A 154 -5.96 16.09 4.54
N PHE A 155 -5.57 16.08 3.27
CA PHE A 155 -5.49 14.84 2.50
C PHE A 155 -4.36 14.90 1.47
N VAL A 156 -3.90 13.71 1.09
CA VAL A 156 -2.86 13.49 0.07
C VAL A 156 -3.49 12.67 -1.04
N ASN A 157 -3.77 13.31 -2.17
CA ASN A 157 -4.21 12.60 -3.38
C ASN A 157 -3.06 11.72 -3.89
N LEU A 158 -3.33 10.42 -4.07
CA LEU A 158 -2.33 9.47 -4.57
C LEU A 158 -1.92 9.76 -6.02
N GLU A 159 -2.67 10.58 -6.76
CA GLU A 159 -2.27 11.05 -8.08
C GLU A 159 -0.96 11.86 -8.05
N ASN A 160 -0.63 12.48 -6.92
CA ASN A 160 0.52 13.38 -6.80
C ASN A 160 1.85 12.67 -6.45
N ILE A 161 1.86 11.34 -6.33
CA ILE A 161 3.07 10.55 -6.05
C ILE A 161 3.19 9.35 -7.02
N ARG A 162 4.41 8.99 -7.45
CA ARG A 162 4.67 7.88 -8.39
C ARG A 162 5.96 7.14 -8.09
N GLY A 163 6.00 5.86 -8.47
CA GLY A 163 7.11 4.94 -8.24
C GLY A 163 8.41 5.26 -8.98
N SER A 164 8.34 5.41 -10.30
CA SER A 164 9.54 5.51 -11.17
C SER A 164 9.47 6.69 -12.13
N ASP A 165 8.42 7.52 -12.05
CA ASP A 165 8.28 8.70 -12.91
C ASP A 165 9.23 9.80 -12.40
N PRO A 166 10.16 10.31 -13.23
CA PRO A 166 11.11 11.34 -12.82
C PRO A 166 10.46 12.69 -12.49
N ASN A 167 9.23 12.94 -12.94
CA ASN A 167 8.49 14.20 -12.70
C ASN A 167 7.76 14.21 -11.36
N PHE A 168 7.63 13.05 -10.72
CA PHE A 168 6.90 12.90 -9.47
C PHE A 168 7.82 12.37 -8.37
N SER A 169 7.50 12.74 -7.14
CA SER A 169 8.12 12.14 -5.97
C SER A 169 7.46 10.80 -5.66
N ASN A 170 8.23 9.87 -5.09
CA ASN A 170 7.70 8.62 -4.55
C ASN A 170 6.81 8.85 -3.33
N SER A 171 7.09 9.91 -2.58
CA SER A 171 6.52 10.13 -1.26
C SER A 171 6.11 11.57 -1.02
N LEU A 172 5.20 11.75 -0.06
CA LEU A 172 4.89 13.04 0.54
C LEU A 172 4.76 12.84 2.04
N SER A 173 5.37 13.73 2.82
CA SER A 173 5.26 13.72 4.28
C SER A 173 4.36 14.83 4.78
N VAL A 174 3.57 14.54 5.81
CA VAL A 174 2.72 15.51 6.51
C VAL A 174 3.08 15.53 7.99
N VAL A 175 3.23 16.73 8.56
CA VAL A 175 3.59 16.93 9.98
C VAL A 175 2.49 17.70 10.70
N GLY A 176 1.95 17.12 11.76
CA GLY A 176 1.01 17.73 12.68
C GLY A 176 1.68 18.27 13.95
N THR A 177 0.89 18.89 14.82
CA THR A 177 1.33 19.32 16.17
C THR A 177 1.12 18.24 17.24
N GLU A 178 0.42 17.16 16.88
CA GLU A 178 0.08 16.01 17.72
C GLU A 178 0.05 14.73 16.86
N GLN A 179 -0.32 13.60 17.46
CA GLN A 179 -0.54 12.33 16.77
C GLN A 179 -1.58 12.48 15.65
N ILE A 180 -1.47 11.64 14.62
CA ILE A 180 -2.28 11.73 13.41
C ILE A 180 -3.11 10.45 13.27
N SER A 181 -4.41 10.62 13.06
CA SER A 181 -5.31 9.57 12.59
C SER A 181 -5.30 9.55 11.07
N VAL A 182 -4.95 8.41 10.48
CA VAL A 182 -4.79 8.21 9.04
C VAL A 182 -5.89 7.28 8.54
N SER A 183 -6.74 7.77 7.64
CA SER A 183 -7.74 6.95 6.93
C SER A 183 -7.54 7.04 5.42
N LEU A 184 -8.23 6.18 4.68
CA LEU A 184 -8.12 6.10 3.23
C LEU A 184 -9.49 6.40 2.60
N ALA A 185 -9.54 7.44 1.77
CA ALA A 185 -10.66 7.73 0.88
C ALA A 185 -10.45 6.99 -0.44
N THR A 186 -11.36 6.08 -0.81
CA THR A 186 -11.34 5.37 -2.12
C THR A 186 -12.66 5.56 -2.85
N SER A 187 -12.67 5.61 -4.18
CA SER A 187 -13.90 5.39 -4.95
C SER A 187 -14.49 4.01 -4.64
N ARG A 188 -15.82 3.89 -4.68
CA ARG A 188 -16.52 2.60 -4.52
C ARG A 188 -16.44 1.72 -5.78
N TYR A 189 -16.30 2.31 -6.96
CA TYR A 189 -16.33 1.59 -8.23
C TYR A 189 -14.95 1.15 -8.70
N GLN A 190 -13.92 1.89 -8.30
CA GLN A 190 -12.54 1.61 -8.68
C GLN A 190 -11.77 1.21 -7.43
N TYR A 191 -11.48 -0.09 -7.33
CA TYR A 191 -10.73 -0.68 -6.24
C TYR A 191 -9.34 -1.05 -6.73
N PRO A 192 -8.33 -0.17 -6.58
CA PRO A 192 -7.00 -0.45 -7.11
C PRO A 192 -6.20 -1.31 -6.13
N THR A 193 -6.55 -2.60 -5.98
CA THR A 193 -5.95 -3.53 -5.01
C THR A 193 -4.42 -3.49 -5.06
N ASP A 194 -3.86 -3.62 -6.27
CA ASP A 194 -2.41 -3.74 -6.47
C ASP A 194 -1.69 -2.42 -6.13
N LEU A 195 -2.32 -1.27 -6.42
CA LEU A 195 -1.83 0.03 -5.99
C LEU A 195 -1.76 0.12 -4.47
N LEU A 196 -2.88 -0.18 -3.79
CA LEU A 196 -2.99 -0.03 -2.35
C LEU A 196 -2.13 -1.05 -1.59
N TYR A 197 -1.88 -2.20 -2.21
CA TYR A 197 -0.95 -3.19 -1.69
C TYR A 197 0.49 -2.68 -1.74
N ASN A 198 0.91 -2.03 -2.83
CA ASN A 198 2.29 -1.53 -3.04
C ASN A 198 2.46 -0.02 -2.71
N THR A 199 1.53 0.52 -1.92
CA THR A 199 1.59 1.87 -1.36
C THR A 199 1.54 1.77 0.16
N PHE A 200 2.38 2.56 0.83
CA PHE A 200 2.67 2.44 2.24
C PHE A 200 2.47 3.76 2.98
N VAL A 201 2.20 3.64 4.28
CA VAL A 201 2.19 4.71 5.25
C VAL A 201 3.25 4.42 6.31
N ILE A 202 4.14 5.39 6.51
CA ILE A 202 5.13 5.39 7.58
C ILE A 202 4.59 6.28 8.71
N ASP A 203 4.52 5.75 9.93
CA ASP A 203 4.51 6.57 11.14
C ASP A 203 5.93 7.09 11.36
N GLY A 204 6.16 8.33 10.96
CA GLY A 204 7.46 8.97 10.83
C GLY A 204 7.89 9.20 9.37
N ASP A 205 9.16 8.94 9.08
CA ASP A 205 9.74 9.04 7.73
C ASP A 205 10.73 7.89 7.46
N PHE A 206 11.38 7.89 6.28
CA PHE A 206 12.30 6.83 5.92
C PHE A 206 13.42 6.62 6.96
N TYR A 207 13.93 7.69 7.59
CA TYR A 207 15.03 7.60 8.54
C TYR A 207 14.57 7.24 9.96
N ASN A 208 13.36 7.64 10.33
CA ASN A 208 12.78 7.44 11.67
C ASN A 208 11.42 6.75 11.54
N GLN A 209 11.43 5.43 11.34
CA GLN A 209 10.23 4.61 11.15
C GLN A 209 9.76 4.05 12.50
N ALA A 210 8.69 4.60 13.08
CA ALA A 210 8.04 3.97 14.23
C ALA A 210 7.28 2.70 13.80
N SER A 211 6.56 2.79 12.68
CA SER A 211 5.92 1.64 12.02
C SER A 211 5.70 1.90 10.52
N VAL A 212 5.51 0.83 9.74
CA VAL A 212 5.22 0.89 8.30
C VAL A 212 4.03 -0.02 8.03
N HIS A 213 3.02 0.51 7.32
CA HIS A 213 1.78 -0.19 6.99
C HIS A 213 1.52 -0.10 5.49
N ARG A 214 0.91 -1.13 4.89
CA ARG A 214 0.30 -1.00 3.56
C ARG A 214 -0.96 -0.14 3.66
N LEU A 215 -1.38 0.51 2.58
CA LEU A 215 -2.65 1.24 2.54
C LEU A 215 -3.86 0.31 2.46
N LEU A 216 -3.73 -0.85 1.82
CA LEU A 216 -4.84 -1.78 1.58
C LEU A 216 -5.70 -2.07 2.82
N PRO A 217 -5.15 -2.34 4.02
CA PRO A 217 -5.95 -2.61 5.22
C PRO A 217 -6.77 -1.40 5.73
N LEU A 218 -6.41 -0.17 5.35
CA LEU A 218 -7.17 1.03 5.75
C LEU A 218 -8.46 1.19 4.94
N GLN A 219 -8.61 0.45 3.85
CA GLN A 219 -9.80 0.51 3.03
C GLN A 219 -10.95 -0.26 3.69
N GLY A 220 -11.96 0.47 4.16
CA GLY A 220 -13.06 -0.09 4.95
C GLY A 220 -12.62 -0.63 6.32
N GLY A 221 -11.34 -0.48 6.67
CA GLY A 221 -10.78 -0.80 7.97
C GLY A 221 -10.77 0.41 8.91
N PRO A 222 -10.37 0.23 10.17
CA PRO A 222 -10.20 1.34 11.10
C PRO A 222 -9.04 2.26 10.66
N PRO A 223 -9.11 3.56 10.98
CA PRO A 223 -7.99 4.47 10.78
C PRO A 223 -6.74 4.01 11.53
N LEU A 224 -5.57 4.19 10.94
CA LEU A 224 -4.29 4.02 11.61
C LEU A 224 -4.07 5.18 12.58
N GLN A 225 -3.78 4.86 13.83
CA GLN A 225 -3.37 5.83 14.85
C GLN A 225 -1.84 5.85 14.95
N THR A 226 -1.22 6.99 14.67
CA THR A 226 0.23 7.13 14.81
C THR A 226 0.66 7.36 16.25
N ILE A 227 1.89 6.98 16.55
CA ILE A 227 2.59 7.31 17.80
C ILE A 227 3.22 8.70 17.68
N GLY A 228 3.80 9.01 16.52
CA GLY A 228 4.42 10.31 16.22
C GLY A 228 3.44 11.30 15.60
N ASN A 229 3.93 12.51 15.34
CA ASN A 229 3.19 13.60 14.68
C ASN A 229 3.57 13.78 13.19
N LYS A 230 4.27 12.80 12.60
CA LYS A 230 4.70 12.83 11.20
C LYS A 230 4.23 11.57 10.51
N VAL A 231 3.66 11.72 9.33
CA VAL A 231 3.26 10.62 8.47
C VAL A 231 3.92 10.79 7.11
N THR A 232 4.43 9.70 6.54
CA THR A 232 4.93 9.70 5.16
C THR A 232 4.16 8.68 4.32
N ILE A 233 3.51 9.13 3.26
CA ILE A 233 2.83 8.29 2.29
C ILE A 233 3.81 8.05 1.15
N VAL A 234 4.01 6.80 0.73
CA VAL A 234 4.95 6.44 -0.33
C VAL A 234 4.38 5.35 -1.23
N THR A 235 4.57 5.50 -2.54
CA THR A 235 4.24 4.46 -3.52
C THR A 235 5.45 4.11 -4.38
N PHE A 236 5.52 2.82 -4.76
CA PHE A 236 6.48 2.32 -5.75
C PHE A 236 5.79 1.93 -7.07
N VAL A 237 4.48 2.19 -7.17
CA VAL A 237 3.67 1.91 -8.37
C VAL A 237 3.78 3.06 -9.37
N ASN A 238 3.94 2.71 -10.64
CA ASN A 238 4.05 3.68 -11.73
C ASN A 238 2.69 4.14 -12.28
N GLU A 239 1.65 3.34 -12.05
CA GLU A 239 0.30 3.65 -12.48
C GLU A 239 -0.25 4.88 -11.75
N THR A 240 -1.04 5.66 -12.49
CA THR A 240 -1.77 6.79 -11.93
C THR A 240 -3.04 6.30 -11.28
N SER A 241 -3.27 6.70 -10.04
CA SER A 241 -4.58 6.56 -9.40
C SER A 241 -5.14 7.93 -9.09
N THR A 242 -6.30 8.20 -9.68
CA THR A 242 -7.05 9.44 -9.50
C THR A 242 -8.19 9.26 -8.50
N GLU A 243 -8.33 8.07 -7.92
CA GLU A 243 -9.53 7.62 -7.21
C GLU A 243 -9.33 7.48 -5.71
N CYS A 244 -8.10 7.74 -5.22
CA CYS A 244 -7.71 7.49 -3.85
C CYS A 244 -6.99 8.69 -3.21
N ALA A 245 -7.29 8.96 -1.94
CA ALA A 245 -6.53 9.89 -1.12
C ALA A 245 -6.37 9.40 0.31
N VAL A 246 -5.21 9.66 0.89
CA VAL A 246 -4.97 9.44 2.32
C VAL A 246 -5.43 10.67 3.09
N VAL A 247 -6.32 10.49 4.06
CA VAL A 247 -6.92 11.58 4.84
C VAL A 247 -6.35 11.57 6.26
N LEU A 248 -6.00 12.75 6.74
CA LEU A 248 -5.19 12.95 7.94
C LEU A 248 -5.97 13.87 8.89
N ASN A 249 -6.18 13.45 10.13
CA ASN A 249 -6.76 14.30 11.16
C ASN A 249 -5.84 14.32 12.38
N PRO A 250 -5.74 15.44 13.12
CA PRO A 250 -5.19 15.40 14.46
C PRO A 250 -5.93 14.35 15.28
N LYS A 251 -5.21 13.61 16.11
CA LYS A 251 -5.78 12.53 16.91
C LYS A 251 -6.89 13.04 17.81
N SER A 252 -6.72 14.20 18.44
CA SER A 252 -7.74 14.83 19.27
C SER A 252 -9.08 15.07 18.54
N GLU A 253 -9.06 15.35 17.23
CA GLU A 253 -10.26 15.52 16.41
C GLU A 253 -10.90 14.16 16.08
N ALA A 254 -10.08 13.14 15.78
CA ALA A 254 -10.54 11.80 15.47
C ALA A 254 -11.12 11.07 16.70
N ASP A 255 -10.54 11.27 17.88
CA ASP A 255 -10.97 10.65 19.15
C ASP A 255 -12.35 11.14 19.61
N GLY A 256 -12.91 12.18 18.98
CA GLY A 256 -14.29 12.61 19.18
C GLY A 256 -15.35 11.67 18.56
N PHE A 257 -14.91 10.59 17.90
CA PHE A 257 -15.73 9.62 17.17
C PHE A 257 -15.29 8.20 17.51
N ASP A 258 -16.24 7.26 17.57
CA ASP A 258 -15.95 5.83 17.63
C ASP A 258 -15.34 5.35 16.30
N TYR A 259 -15.75 5.99 15.20
CA TYR A 259 -15.27 5.69 13.86
C TYR A 259 -15.30 6.94 12.98
N LEU A 260 -14.14 7.41 12.54
CA LEU A 260 -13.97 8.50 11.57
C LEU A 260 -13.31 7.96 10.30
N SER A 261 -14.11 7.76 9.25
CA SER A 261 -13.66 7.20 7.97
C SER A 261 -13.72 8.23 6.85
N SER A 262 -13.23 7.85 5.66
CA SER A 262 -13.21 8.74 4.50
C SER A 262 -13.69 8.04 3.23
N GLN A 263 -14.28 8.80 2.32
CA GLN A 263 -14.81 8.34 1.03
C GLN A 263 -14.43 9.33 -0.07
N ALA A 264 -13.88 8.81 -1.17
CA ALA A 264 -13.64 9.63 -2.36
C ALA A 264 -14.86 9.62 -3.28
N SER A 265 -15.11 10.74 -3.95
CA SER A 265 -16.14 10.91 -4.97
C SER A 265 -15.51 11.49 -6.23
N ILE A 266 -15.72 10.82 -7.37
CA ILE A 266 -15.05 11.13 -8.63
C ILE A 266 -16.02 10.98 -9.81
N ASN A 267 -15.76 11.69 -10.91
CA ASN A 267 -16.24 11.37 -12.27
C ASN A 267 -17.71 10.91 -12.40
N GLY A 268 -18.64 11.63 -11.77
CA GLY A 268 -20.07 11.34 -11.87
C GLY A 268 -20.51 10.01 -11.23
N GLU A 269 -19.60 9.33 -10.52
CA GLU A 269 -19.88 8.04 -9.88
C GLU A 269 -20.84 8.22 -8.69
N ILE A 270 -21.93 7.45 -8.69
CA ILE A 270 -22.94 7.48 -7.62
C ILE A 270 -22.48 6.64 -6.43
N ASN A 271 -21.92 7.27 -5.41
CA ASN A 271 -21.53 6.56 -4.20
C ASN A 271 -22.74 6.43 -3.27
N LYS A 272 -23.34 5.24 -3.23
CA LYS A 272 -24.34 4.90 -2.20
C LYS A 272 -23.64 4.61 -0.87
N ILE A 273 -23.99 5.35 0.17
CA ILE A 273 -23.45 5.21 1.51
C ILE A 273 -24.59 4.79 2.43
N SER A 274 -24.39 3.70 3.16
CA SER A 274 -25.24 3.29 4.27
C SER A 274 -24.51 3.66 5.55
N PHE A 275 -25.14 4.49 6.37
CA PHE A 275 -24.56 5.02 7.60
C PHE A 275 -25.44 4.59 8.77
N ALA A 276 -24.88 3.75 9.63
CA ALA A 276 -25.58 3.13 10.75
C ALA A 276 -24.87 3.47 12.08
N PRO A 277 -24.82 4.76 12.46
CA PRO A 277 -24.15 5.16 13.68
C PRO A 277 -24.74 4.54 14.95
N LEU A 278 -25.99 4.05 14.98
CA LEU A 278 -26.60 3.42 16.17
C LEU A 278 -26.22 4.17 17.47
N ASP A 279 -25.77 3.50 18.51
CA ASP A 279 -25.33 4.12 19.78
C ASP A 279 -23.96 4.80 19.74
N GLN A 280 -23.34 4.89 18.56
CA GLN A 280 -21.99 5.40 18.35
C GLN A 280 -22.00 6.75 17.62
N ARG A 281 -21.00 7.57 17.92
CA ARG A 281 -20.74 8.79 17.16
C ARG A 281 -19.79 8.48 16.02
N GLN A 282 -20.32 8.45 14.79
CA GLN A 282 -19.54 8.17 13.59
C GLN A 282 -19.41 9.40 12.69
N GLY A 283 -18.27 9.49 12.02
CA GLY A 283 -17.98 10.52 11.03
C GLY A 283 -17.53 9.91 9.70
N LEU A 284 -17.99 10.49 8.60
CA LEU A 284 -17.54 10.17 7.25
C LEU A 284 -17.09 11.43 6.51
N GLN A 285 -15.80 11.51 6.22
CA GLN A 285 -15.20 12.60 5.46
C GLN A 285 -15.30 12.30 3.96
N VAL A 286 -16.09 13.09 3.24
CA VAL A 286 -16.27 12.96 1.81
C VAL A 286 -15.34 13.93 1.10
N ILE A 287 -14.63 13.45 0.07
CA ILE A 287 -13.70 14.26 -0.72
C ILE A 287 -13.99 14.08 -2.21
N ALA A 288 -14.33 15.17 -2.89
CA ALA A 288 -14.28 15.29 -4.34
C ALA A 288 -12.84 15.56 -4.79
N LEU A 289 -12.16 14.56 -5.32
CA LEU A 289 -10.71 14.65 -5.63
C LEU A 289 -10.40 15.63 -6.77
N HIS A 290 -11.31 15.74 -7.76
CA HIS A 290 -11.11 16.52 -8.98
C HIS A 290 -12.14 17.63 -9.18
N ASN A 291 -13.01 17.82 -8.20
CA ASN A 291 -14.17 18.70 -8.32
C ASN A 291 -14.26 19.64 -7.13
N THR A 292 -14.87 20.81 -7.37
CA THR A 292 -15.17 21.81 -6.34
C THR A 292 -16.61 21.72 -5.87
N GLN A 293 -17.31 20.65 -6.22
CA GLN A 293 -18.71 20.43 -5.91
C GLN A 293 -18.96 18.96 -5.59
N ILE A 294 -19.82 18.72 -4.60
CA ILE A 294 -20.38 17.43 -4.27
C ILE A 294 -21.90 17.58 -4.25
N ILE A 295 -22.61 16.70 -4.93
CA ILE A 295 -24.07 16.64 -4.94
C ILE A 295 -24.48 15.47 -4.03
N MET A 296 -25.40 15.73 -3.10
CA MET A 296 -26.12 14.66 -2.41
C MET A 296 -27.41 14.41 -3.16
N ASP A 297 -27.46 13.32 -3.92
CA ASP A 297 -28.55 13.06 -4.87
C ASP A 297 -29.81 12.53 -4.19
N SER A 298 -29.64 11.74 -3.11
CA SER A 298 -30.75 11.16 -2.35
C SER A 298 -30.41 11.05 -0.87
N LEU A 299 -31.43 11.10 -0.03
CA LEU A 299 -31.35 10.85 1.41
C LEU A 299 -32.56 10.01 1.85
N VAL A 300 -32.29 8.96 2.61
CA VAL A 300 -33.30 8.07 3.22
C VAL A 300 -32.95 7.89 4.69
N LEU A 301 -33.86 8.27 5.59
CA LEU A 301 -33.78 7.99 7.03
C LEU A 301 -34.59 6.72 7.31
N ASP A 302 -33.93 5.66 7.78
CA ASP A 302 -34.56 4.35 8.00
C ASP A 302 -35.19 4.26 9.40
N THR A 303 -34.59 4.90 10.40
CA THR A 303 -35.23 5.03 11.72
C THR A 303 -36.34 6.08 11.65
N LYS A 304 -37.53 5.75 12.17
CA LYS A 304 -38.45 6.78 12.66
C LYS A 304 -37.65 7.52 13.73
N THR A 305 -37.07 8.66 13.38
CA THR A 305 -36.18 9.48 14.20
C THR A 305 -36.51 9.32 15.68
N ASP A 306 -35.74 8.50 16.40
CA ASP A 306 -35.76 8.55 17.85
C ASP A 306 -35.38 9.97 18.24
N PHE A 307 -35.87 10.46 19.39
CA PHE A 307 -35.62 11.82 19.86
C PHE A 307 -34.13 12.20 19.98
N PHE A 308 -33.22 11.23 19.86
CA PHE A 308 -31.78 11.39 20.01
C PHE A 308 -31.00 11.34 18.69
N CYS A 309 -31.66 11.08 17.55
CA CYS A 309 -30.98 11.02 16.26
C CYS A 309 -30.33 12.37 15.93
N THR A 310 -29.03 12.34 15.62
CA THR A 310 -28.30 13.47 15.03
C THR A 310 -27.74 13.02 13.70
N ALA A 311 -28.16 13.65 12.60
CA ALA A 311 -27.61 13.42 11.28
C ALA A 311 -27.35 14.77 10.60
N ILE A 312 -26.07 15.15 10.46
CA ILE A 312 -25.68 16.48 9.97
C ILE A 312 -24.51 16.40 8.98
N VAL A 313 -24.41 17.40 8.13
CA VAL A 313 -23.25 17.67 7.28
C VAL A 313 -22.59 18.94 7.77
N ILE A 314 -21.29 18.89 8.03
CA ILE A 314 -20.46 20.03 8.43
C ILE A 314 -19.36 20.27 7.40
N SER A 315 -18.90 21.52 7.31
CA SER A 315 -17.76 21.87 6.45
C SER A 315 -16.47 21.24 6.94
N GLY A 316 -15.58 20.83 6.03
CA GLY A 316 -14.23 20.43 6.43
C GLY A 316 -14.14 19.17 7.29
N PRO A 317 -13.04 19.02 8.08
CA PRO A 317 -12.89 17.97 9.09
C PRO A 317 -13.77 18.26 10.31
N PRO A 318 -14.06 17.29 11.18
CA PRO A 318 -14.98 17.50 12.30
C PRO A 318 -14.36 18.20 13.51
N ASN A 319 -14.08 19.51 13.40
CA ASN A 319 -13.49 20.31 14.48
C ASN A 319 -14.25 21.62 14.75
N ASN A 320 -13.77 22.39 15.73
CA ASN A 320 -14.44 23.62 16.19
C ASN A 320 -14.47 24.77 15.17
N SER A 321 -13.69 24.68 14.08
CA SER A 321 -13.74 25.67 12.98
C SER A 321 -14.80 25.32 11.94
N SER A 322 -15.35 24.11 12.00
CA SER A 322 -16.34 23.61 11.07
C SER A 322 -17.74 24.09 11.44
N HIS A 323 -18.56 24.35 10.42
CA HIS A 323 -19.91 24.86 10.57
C HIS A 323 -20.93 23.94 9.92
N LEU A 324 -22.14 23.95 10.46
CA LEU A 324 -23.28 23.19 9.93
C LEU A 324 -23.61 23.66 8.51
N LEU A 325 -23.62 22.73 7.56
CA LEU A 325 -24.05 22.94 6.18
C LEU A 325 -25.48 22.47 5.96
N LEU A 326 -25.84 21.32 6.53
CA LEU A 326 -27.15 20.71 6.37
C LEU A 326 -27.50 19.85 7.58
N ASN A 327 -28.70 20.01 8.13
CA ASN A 327 -29.27 19.02 9.04
C ASN A 327 -30.10 18.03 8.21
N LEU A 328 -29.69 16.76 8.17
CA LEU A 328 -30.27 15.73 7.32
C LEU A 328 -31.67 15.32 7.79
N GLU A 329 -31.95 15.38 9.10
CA GLU A 329 -33.28 15.11 9.66
C GLU A 329 -34.36 16.05 9.10
N LYS A 330 -33.95 17.25 8.66
CA LYS A 330 -34.82 18.29 8.10
C LYS A 330 -34.69 18.44 6.58
N ALA A 331 -33.85 17.64 5.92
CA ALA A 331 -33.45 17.84 4.53
C ALA A 331 -34.07 16.88 3.51
N GLN A 332 -34.97 15.97 3.91
CA GLN A 332 -35.52 14.94 2.99
C GLN A 332 -36.17 15.54 1.73
N GLY A 333 -36.76 16.73 1.82
CA GLY A 333 -37.35 17.44 0.67
C GLY A 333 -36.40 18.35 -0.12
N LEU A 334 -35.10 18.40 0.24
CA LEU A 334 -34.11 19.29 -0.38
C LEU A 334 -33.23 18.57 -1.43
N MET A 335 -33.43 17.28 -1.64
CA MET A 335 -32.60 16.50 -2.56
C MET A 335 -33.07 16.66 -4.02
N PRO A 336 -32.15 16.75 -5.00
CA PRO A 336 -30.69 16.77 -4.83
C PRO A 336 -30.19 18.10 -4.24
N TYR A 337 -29.21 18.03 -3.33
CA TYR A 337 -28.60 19.20 -2.72
C TYR A 337 -27.14 19.34 -3.13
N THR A 338 -26.75 20.51 -3.65
CA THR A 338 -25.37 20.77 -4.12
C THR A 338 -24.56 21.51 -3.06
N PHE A 339 -23.44 20.93 -2.66
CA PHE A 339 -22.42 21.56 -1.84
C PHE A 339 -21.33 22.16 -2.74
N ASN A 340 -21.16 23.48 -2.71
CA ASN A 340 -20.11 24.19 -3.45
C ASN A 340 -18.75 24.11 -2.72
N MET A 341 -18.27 22.89 -2.52
CA MET A 341 -16.98 22.60 -1.91
C MET A 341 -16.45 21.22 -2.31
N SER A 342 -15.13 21.04 -2.22
CA SER A 342 -14.47 19.77 -2.54
C SER A 342 -14.54 18.73 -1.42
N TYR A 343 -15.01 19.07 -0.22
CA TYR A 343 -15.08 18.13 0.89
C TYR A 343 -16.05 18.58 1.97
N PHE A 344 -16.60 17.63 2.71
CA PHE A 344 -17.38 17.85 3.94
C PHE A 344 -17.26 16.62 4.85
N THR A 345 -17.76 16.73 6.08
CA THR A 345 -17.94 15.58 6.97
C THR A 345 -19.42 15.36 7.25
N VAL A 346 -19.89 14.12 7.08
CA VAL A 346 -21.19 13.66 7.58
C VAL A 346 -20.97 13.14 9.00
N VAL A 347 -21.75 13.63 9.95
CA VAL A 347 -21.72 13.19 11.34
C VAL A 347 -23.08 12.57 11.68
N GLY A 348 -23.04 11.40 12.31
CA GLY A 348 -24.22 10.64 12.68
C GLY A 348 -24.11 10.08 14.11
N THR A 349 -25.22 10.06 14.82
CA THR A 349 -25.35 9.47 16.17
C THR A 349 -26.81 9.07 16.39
N GLU A 350 -27.09 7.89 16.93
CA GLU A 350 -28.44 7.39 17.25
C GLU A 350 -29.38 7.37 16.04
N CYS A 351 -28.84 7.06 14.85
CA CYS A 351 -29.59 7.03 13.59
C CYS A 351 -29.22 5.82 12.72
N LEU A 352 -30.11 5.51 11.77
CA LEU A 352 -29.81 4.74 10.57
C LEU A 352 -30.27 5.53 9.36
N PHE A 353 -29.37 5.81 8.43
CA PHE A 353 -29.70 6.51 7.21
C PHE A 353 -28.80 6.10 6.06
N SER A 354 -29.27 6.32 4.84
CA SER A 354 -28.48 6.16 3.64
C SER A 354 -28.60 7.38 2.75
N PHE A 355 -27.53 7.67 2.04
CA PHE A 355 -27.51 8.77 1.08
C PHE A 355 -26.64 8.39 -0.11
N THR A 356 -26.84 9.10 -1.21
CA THR A 356 -25.99 8.98 -2.39
C THR A 356 -25.27 10.30 -2.62
N ILE A 357 -24.01 10.22 -3.00
CA ILE A 357 -23.22 11.38 -3.40
C ILE A 357 -22.64 11.17 -4.79
N THR A 358 -22.53 12.27 -5.53
CA THR A 358 -21.81 12.34 -6.80
C THR A 358 -20.93 13.59 -6.83
N SER A 359 -19.77 13.49 -7.48
CA SER A 359 -19.02 14.66 -7.92
C SER A 359 -19.29 14.82 -9.42
N PRO A 360 -19.60 16.02 -9.94
CA PRO A 360 -19.80 16.21 -11.37
C PRO A 360 -18.65 15.67 -12.22
N ASN A 361 -18.90 15.32 -13.48
CA ASN A 361 -17.80 15.04 -14.41
C ASN A 361 -17.02 16.33 -14.65
N ASN A 362 -15.69 16.24 -14.69
CA ASN A 362 -14.90 17.33 -15.24
C ASN A 362 -15.27 17.45 -16.72
N SER A 363 -15.95 18.54 -17.09
CA SER A 363 -16.25 18.90 -18.48
C SER A 363 -15.00 19.26 -19.25
#